data_AF-A0AA38FML6-F1
#
_entry.id   AF-A0AA38FML6-F1
#
_cell.length_a   1.000
_cell.length_b   1.000
_cell.length_c   1.000
_cell.angle_alpha   90.00
_cell.angle_beta   90.00
_cell.angle_gamma   90.00
#
_symmetry.space_group_name_H-M   'P 1'
#
loop_
_entity.id
_entity.type
_entity.pdbx_description
1 polymer ?
#
loop_
_entity_poly.entity_id
_entity_poly.type
_entity_poly.pdbx_seq_one_letter_code
_entity_poly.pdbx_strand_id
1 'polypeptide(L)'
;MQTMLEKYQKCSQETNTNKTTEQDAKYLKQEIARMKERIEALESIQRRMLGEDLTSCSIKDLNDLEIQVERGLNHIRVHKEQHLVETIKQCERQERLLIEENTLLRKKDRILSEENAILRKK
;
A
#
# COMPACT_ATOMS: atom_id res chain seq x y z
N MET A 1 -64.47 -22.23 -4.05
CA MET A 1 -63.43 -22.92 -3.24
C MET A 1 -62.01 -22.63 -3.72
N GLN A 2 -61.71 -22.72 -5.02
CA GLN A 2 -60.36 -22.43 -5.56
C GLN A 2 -59.84 -21.01 -5.24
N THR A 3 -60.71 -20.01 -5.34
CA THR A 3 -60.36 -18.60 -5.05
C THR A 3 -59.98 -18.32 -3.59
N MET A 4 -60.47 -19.13 -2.64
CA MET A 4 -60.09 -19.02 -1.23
C MET A 4 -58.72 -19.67 -0.96
N LEU A 5 -58.43 -20.78 -1.63
CA LEU A 5 -57.15 -21.47 -1.57
C LEU A 5 -56.01 -20.62 -2.15
N GLU A 6 -56.24 -19.96 -3.28
CA GLU A 6 -55.26 -19.04 -3.89
C GLU A 6 -54.93 -17.85 -3.00
N LYS A 7 -55.94 -17.26 -2.34
CA LYS A 7 -55.73 -16.16 -1.37
C LYS A 7 -54.91 -16.62 -0.18
N TYR A 8 -55.21 -17.80 0.36
CA TYR A 8 -54.41 -18.39 1.45
C TYR A 8 -52.97 -18.66 1.03
N GLN A 9 -52.75 -19.16 -0.18
CA GLN A 9 -51.42 -19.45 -0.71
C GLN A 9 -50.61 -18.16 -0.90
N LYS A 10 -51.22 -17.09 -1.41
CA LYS A 10 -50.58 -15.76 -1.50
C LYS A 10 -50.21 -15.20 -0.13
N CYS A 11 -51.13 -15.18 0.84
CA CYS A 11 -50.82 -14.69 2.18
C CYS A 11 -49.74 -15.53 2.89
N SER A 12 -49.71 -16.84 2.65
CA SER A 12 -48.66 -17.73 3.17
C SER A 12 -47.29 -17.42 2.53
N GLN A 13 -47.24 -17.17 1.22
CA GLN A 13 -46.01 -16.78 0.52
C GLN A 13 -45.51 -15.39 0.97
N GLU A 14 -46.40 -14.41 1.10
CA GLU A 14 -46.08 -13.06 1.59
C GLU A 14 -45.55 -13.08 3.03
N THR A 15 -46.15 -13.89 3.92
CA THR A 15 -45.65 -14.02 5.29
C THR A 15 -44.30 -14.74 5.36
N ASN A 16 -44.03 -15.70 4.49
CA ASN A 16 -42.72 -16.36 4.40
C ASN A 16 -41.64 -15.40 3.86
N THR A 17 -41.93 -14.65 2.79
CA THR A 17 -40.99 -13.66 2.24
C THR A 17 -40.69 -12.52 3.22
N ASN A 18 -41.67 -12.06 3.98
CA ASN A 18 -41.46 -11.09 5.06
C ASN A 18 -40.59 -11.64 6.20
N LYS A 19 -40.75 -12.92 6.56
CA LYS A 19 -39.88 -13.56 7.56
C LYS A 19 -38.44 -13.70 7.06
N THR A 20 -38.24 -14.06 5.80
CA THR A 20 -36.91 -14.16 5.19
C THR A 20 -36.23 -12.80 5.14
N THR A 21 -36.92 -11.76 4.67
CA THR A 21 -36.36 -10.39 4.65
C THR A 21 -36.06 -9.84 6.04
N GLU A 22 -36.87 -10.15 7.06
CA GLU A 22 -36.58 -9.78 8.44
C GLU A 22 -35.37 -10.53 9.02
N GLN A 23 -35.20 -11.81 8.66
CA GLN A 23 -34.01 -12.60 8.99
C GLN A 23 -32.75 -12.05 8.31
N ASP A 24 -32.84 -11.70 7.03
CA ASP A 24 -31.74 -11.10 6.27
C ASP A 24 -31.34 -9.74 6.86
N ALA A 25 -32.32 -8.91 7.22
CA ALA A 25 -32.07 -7.63 7.88
C ALA A 25 -31.40 -7.81 9.27
N LYS A 26 -31.80 -8.84 10.04
CA LYS A 26 -31.14 -9.19 11.31
C LYS A 26 -29.71 -9.67 11.10
N TYR A 27 -29.49 -10.50 10.09
CA TYR A 27 -28.16 -10.99 9.72
C TYR A 27 -27.23 -9.82 9.32
N LEU A 28 -27.69 -8.93 8.44
CA LEU A 28 -26.92 -7.76 8.03
C LEU A 28 -26.59 -6.84 9.21
N LYS A 29 -27.53 -6.64 10.15
CA LYS A 29 -27.27 -5.87 11.37
C LYS A 29 -26.18 -6.50 12.25
N GLN A 30 -26.22 -7.83 12.42
CA GLN A 30 -25.18 -8.55 13.16
C GLN A 30 -23.82 -8.44 12.45
N GLU A 31 -23.81 -8.54 11.13
CA GLU A 31 -22.58 -8.46 10.35
C GLU A 31 -21.97 -7.06 10.43
N ILE A 32 -22.79 -6.00 10.35
CA ILE A 32 -22.35 -4.63 10.58
C ILE A 32 -21.76 -4.46 11.99
N ALA A 33 -22.40 -5.02 13.01
CA ALA A 33 -21.90 -4.95 14.39
C ALA A 33 -20.52 -5.62 14.51
N ARG A 34 -20.35 -6.83 13.94
CA ARG A 34 -19.05 -7.53 13.91
C ARG A 34 -17.97 -6.74 13.19
N MET A 35 -18.31 -6.12 12.05
CA MET A 35 -17.37 -5.29 11.31
C MET A 35 -16.94 -4.07 12.13
N LYS A 36 -17.88 -3.42 12.84
CA LYS A 36 -17.56 -2.29 13.73
C LYS A 36 -16.62 -2.69 14.87
N GLU A 37 -16.93 -3.78 15.57
CA GLU A 37 -16.03 -4.31 16.62
C GLU A 37 -14.64 -4.62 16.08
N ARG A 38 -14.56 -5.16 14.85
CA ARG A 38 -13.27 -5.44 14.20
C ARG A 38 -12.49 -4.16 13.88
N ILE A 39 -13.17 -3.12 13.41
CA ILE A 39 -12.56 -1.81 13.14
C ILE A 39 -12.02 -1.22 14.44
N GLU A 40 -12.84 -1.15 15.50
CA GLU A 40 -12.43 -0.60 16.80
C GLU A 40 -11.22 -1.33 17.39
N ALA A 41 -11.19 -2.67 17.27
CA ALA A 41 -10.05 -3.47 17.69
C ALA A 41 -8.78 -3.15 16.88
N LEU A 42 -8.89 -2.96 15.56
CA LEU A 42 -7.76 -2.60 14.70
C LEU A 42 -7.25 -1.19 15.01
N GLU A 43 -8.14 -0.22 15.21
CA GLU A 43 -7.78 1.15 15.58
C GLU A 43 -7.11 1.20 16.95
N SER A 44 -7.56 0.40 17.91
CA SER A 44 -6.90 0.25 19.22
C SER A 44 -5.48 -0.33 19.08
N ILE A 45 -5.29 -1.32 18.21
CA ILE A 45 -3.96 -1.87 17.94
C ILE A 45 -3.08 -0.81 17.27
N GLN A 46 -3.61 -0.09 16.28
CA GLN A 46 -2.87 0.96 15.58
C GLN A 46 -2.41 2.05 16.53
N ARG A 47 -3.29 2.57 17.41
CA ARG A 47 -2.92 3.56 18.44
C ARG A 47 -1.78 3.06 19.32
N ARG A 48 -1.87 1.82 19.80
CA ARG A 48 -0.78 1.19 20.57
C ARG A 48 0.52 1.11 19.77
N MET A 49 0.48 0.70 18.51
CA MET A 49 1.67 0.70 17.63
C MET A 49 2.27 2.09 17.40
N LEU A 50 1.47 3.15 17.53
CA LEU A 50 1.92 4.54 17.48
C LEU A 50 2.44 5.06 18.83
N GLY A 51 2.40 4.24 19.88
CA GLY A 51 2.83 4.61 21.23
C GLY A 51 1.75 5.31 22.06
N GLU A 52 0.50 5.28 21.61
CA GLU A 52 -0.65 5.86 22.30
C GLU A 52 -1.36 4.79 23.16
N ASP A 53 -2.13 5.23 24.16
CA ASP A 53 -2.97 4.36 25.02
C ASP A 53 -2.23 3.18 25.70
N LEU A 54 -0.94 3.36 26.02
CA LEU A 54 -0.09 2.31 26.59
C LEU A 54 -0.30 2.06 28.10
N THR A 55 -1.02 2.94 28.80
CA THR A 55 -1.18 2.88 30.27
C THR A 55 -1.90 1.63 30.75
N SER A 56 -2.71 1.00 29.90
CA SER A 56 -3.42 -0.25 30.20
C SER A 56 -2.68 -1.52 29.77
N CYS A 57 -1.51 -1.40 29.13
CA CYS A 57 -0.75 -2.55 28.65
C CYS A 57 0.07 -3.18 29.79
N SER A 58 0.14 -4.51 29.80
CA SER A 58 1.07 -5.22 30.68
C SER A 58 2.50 -5.11 30.16
N ILE A 59 3.48 -5.39 31.01
CA ILE A 59 4.91 -5.43 30.61
C ILE A 59 5.15 -6.41 29.46
N LYS A 60 4.43 -7.54 29.45
CA LYS A 60 4.53 -8.52 28.38
C LYS A 60 3.99 -7.95 27.05
N ASP A 61 2.84 -7.30 27.09
CA ASP A 61 2.24 -6.69 25.90
C ASP A 61 3.13 -5.58 25.33
N LEU A 62 3.77 -4.80 26.20
CA LEU A 62 4.72 -3.76 25.79
C LEU A 62 5.97 -4.35 25.14
N ASN A 63 6.50 -5.45 25.65
CA ASN A 63 7.66 -6.13 25.04
C ASN A 63 7.29 -6.74 23.68
N ASP A 64 6.14 -7.40 23.58
CA ASP A 64 5.66 -7.94 22.30
C ASP A 64 5.46 -6.82 21.26
N LEU A 65 4.93 -5.67 21.70
CA LEU A 65 4.76 -4.48 20.88
C LEU A 65 6.10 -3.89 20.40
N GLU A 66 7.08 -3.76 21.31
CA GLU A 66 8.43 -3.28 21.00
C GLU A 66 9.08 -4.16 19.92
N ILE A 67 9.06 -5.48 20.12
CA ILE A 67 9.60 -6.45 19.16
C ILE A 67 8.90 -6.32 17.80
N GLN A 68 7.58 -6.14 17.78
CA GLN A 68 6.82 -5.98 16.53
C GLN A 68 7.20 -4.70 15.78
N VAL A 69 7.31 -3.58 16.50
CA VAL A 69 7.70 -2.29 15.93
C VAL A 69 9.15 -2.34 15.41
N GLU A 70 10.06 -2.92 16.19
CA GLU A 70 11.47 -3.05 15.79
C GLU A 70 11.63 -3.89 14.52
N ARG A 71 10.92 -5.01 14.42
CA ARG A 71 10.92 -5.85 13.21
C ARG A 71 10.42 -5.08 11.99
N GLY A 72 9.30 -4.36 12.12
CA GLY A 72 8.74 -3.55 11.04
C GLY A 72 9.70 -2.43 10.61
N LEU A 73 10.30 -1.74 11.58
CA LEU A 73 11.30 -0.70 11.33
C LEU A 73 12.53 -1.25 10.60
N ASN A 74 13.05 -2.39 11.04
CA ASN A 74 14.19 -3.04 10.41
C ASN A 74 13.88 -3.43 8.96
N HIS A 75 12.69 -3.99 8.70
CA HIS A 75 12.27 -4.32 7.35
C HIS A 75 12.21 -3.08 6.43
N ILE A 76 11.63 -1.97 6.93
CA ILE A 76 11.57 -0.70 6.19
C ILE A 76 12.99 -0.17 5.92
N ARG A 77 13.89 -0.23 6.90
CA ARG A 77 15.28 0.25 6.75
C ARG A 77 16.03 -0.54 5.69
N VAL A 78 15.98 -1.87 5.75
CA VAL A 78 16.63 -2.74 4.77
C VAL A 78 16.10 -2.46 3.36
N HIS A 79 14.78 -2.32 3.20
CA HIS A 79 14.21 -2.04 1.89
C HIS A 79 14.60 -0.66 1.35
N LYS A 80 14.60 0.36 2.22
CA LYS A 80 15.08 1.70 1.84
C LYS A 80 16.55 1.71 1.46
N GLU A 81 17.38 1.00 2.21
CA GLU A 81 18.81 0.88 1.93
C GLU A 81 19.06 0.22 0.58
N GLN A 82 18.38 -0.89 0.29
CA GLN A 82 18.44 -1.56 -1.01
C GLN A 82 18.08 -0.62 -2.16
N HIS A 83 16.94 0.09 -2.04
CA HIS A 83 16.51 1.05 -3.05
C HIS A 83 17.50 2.20 -3.25
N LEU A 84 18.06 2.74 -2.16
CA LEU A 84 19.07 3.80 -2.23
C LEU A 84 20.35 3.32 -2.91
N VAL A 85 20.83 2.12 -2.56
CA VAL A 85 22.02 1.52 -3.20
C VAL A 85 21.78 1.30 -4.69
N GLU A 86 20.61 0.82 -5.09
CA GLU A 86 20.24 0.67 -6.50
C GLU A 86 20.23 2.02 -7.23
N THR A 87 19.63 3.04 -6.60
CA THR A 87 19.58 4.40 -7.16
C THR A 87 20.98 4.99 -7.35
N ILE A 88 21.86 4.84 -6.35
CA ILE A 88 23.25 5.30 -6.43
C ILE A 88 23.96 4.63 -7.60
N LYS A 89 23.86 3.29 -7.71
CA LYS A 89 24.47 2.54 -8.82
C LYS A 89 23.97 2.99 -10.19
N GLN A 90 22.69 3.32 -10.31
CA GLN A 90 22.12 3.85 -11.54
C GLN A 90 22.69 5.23 -11.87
N CYS A 91 22.76 6.14 -10.90
CA CYS A 91 23.36 7.46 -11.08
C CYS A 91 24.84 7.37 -11.49
N GLU A 92 25.63 6.55 -10.81
CA GLU A 92 27.05 6.34 -11.17
C GLU A 92 27.21 5.78 -12.59
N ARG A 93 26.29 4.92 -13.05
CA ARG A 93 26.30 4.42 -14.42
C ARG A 93 26.00 5.52 -15.43
N GLN A 94 25.01 6.36 -15.15
CA GLN A 94 24.68 7.50 -16.01
C GLN A 94 25.82 8.51 -16.06
N GLU A 95 26.44 8.81 -14.92
CA GLU A 95 27.61 9.68 -14.85
C GLU A 95 28.74 9.17 -15.74
N ARG A 96 29.09 7.88 -15.65
CA ARG A 96 30.13 7.28 -16.50
C ARG A 96 29.84 7.42 -17.99
N LEU A 97 28.60 7.16 -18.40
CA LEU A 97 28.18 7.29 -19.81
C LEU A 97 28.28 8.74 -20.29
N LEU A 98 27.83 9.69 -19.47
CA LEU A 98 27.92 11.12 -19.79
C LEU A 98 29.36 11.61 -19.86
N ILE A 99 30.25 11.12 -18.98
CA ILE A 99 31.68 11.43 -19.04
C ILE A 99 32.27 10.91 -20.35
N GLU A 100 32.00 9.65 -20.71
CA GLU A 100 32.49 9.04 -21.94
C GLU A 100 32.02 9.83 -23.17
N GLU A 101 30.72 10.13 -23.28
CA GLU A 101 30.15 10.92 -24.36
C GLU A 101 30.77 12.32 -24.45
N ASN A 102 30.89 13.02 -23.32
CA ASN A 102 31.55 14.32 -23.27
C ASN A 102 33.01 14.25 -23.73
N THR A 103 33.76 13.19 -23.37
CA THR A 103 35.14 13.04 -23.83
C THR A 103 35.23 12.84 -25.33
N LEU A 104 34.30 12.09 -25.92
CA LEU A 104 34.22 11.87 -27.37
C LEU A 104 33.88 13.16 -28.11
N LEU A 105 32.88 13.90 -27.63
CA LEU A 105 32.49 15.19 -28.19
C LEU A 105 33.65 16.20 -28.16
N ARG A 106 34.34 16.33 -27.01
CA ARG A 106 35.51 17.22 -26.90
C ARG A 106 36.65 16.84 -27.86
N LYS A 107 36.90 15.54 -28.07
CA LYS A 107 37.88 15.07 -29.05
C LYS A 107 37.45 15.46 -30.47
N LYS A 108 36.18 15.26 -30.82
CA LYS A 108 35.63 15.62 -32.13
C LYS A 108 35.72 17.12 -32.38
N ASP A 109 35.34 17.95 -31.41
CA ASP A 109 35.42 19.41 -31.50
C ASP A 109 36.86 19.89 -31.72
N ARG A 110 37.82 19.27 -31.02
CA ARG A 110 39.24 19.58 -31.21
C ARG A 110 39.70 19.27 -32.64
N ILE A 111 39.38 18.09 -33.17
CA ILE A 111 39.75 17.70 -34.54
C ILE A 111 39.13 18.66 -35.55
N LEU A 112 37.83 18.96 -35.42
CA LEU A 112 37.14 19.90 -36.31
C LEU A 112 37.73 21.31 -36.22
N SER A 113 38.13 21.77 -35.03
CA SER A 113 38.80 23.06 -34.87
C SER A 113 40.17 23.10 -35.55
N GLU A 114 40.94 22.00 -35.46
CA GLU A 114 42.24 21.86 -36.11
C GLU A 114 42.08 21.84 -37.65
N GLU A 115 41.12 21.08 -38.19
CA GLU A 115 40.79 21.03 -39.62
C GLU A 115 40.36 22.40 -40.16
N ASN A 116 39.45 23.09 -39.45
CA ASN A 116 39.00 24.43 -39.83
C ASN A 116 40.13 25.47 -39.82
N ALA A 117 41.07 25.36 -38.86
CA ALA A 117 42.24 26.24 -38.81
C ALA A 117 43.19 26.01 -40.00
N ILE A 118 43.33 24.76 -40.47
CA ILE A 118 44.11 24.43 -41.67
C ILE A 118 43.44 24.98 -42.93
N LEU A 119 42.12 24.78 -43.07
CA LEU A 119 41.37 25.27 -44.24
C LEU A 119 41.44 26.79 -44.37
N ARG A 120 41.40 27.55 -43.27
CA ARG A 120 41.50 29.02 -43.28
C ARG A 120 42.90 29.54 -43.65
N LYS A 121 43.93 28.69 -43.62
CA LYS A 121 45.33 29.06 -43.95
C LYS A 121 45.71 28.74 -45.39
N LYS A 122 44.86 28.03 -46.14
CA LYS A 122 44.99 27.81 -47.59
C LYS A 122 44.28 28.91 -48.35
#